data_AF-H2Y663-F1
#
_entry.id   AF-H2Y663-F1
#
_cell.length_a   1.000
_cell.length_b   1.000
_cell.length_c   1.000
_cell.angle_alpha   90.00
_cell.angle_beta   90.00
_cell.angle_gamma   90.00
#
_symmetry.space_group_name_H-M   'P 1'
#
loop_
_entity.id
_entity.type
_entity.pdbx_description
1 polymer ?
#
loop_
_entity_poly.entity_id
_entity_poly.type
_entity_poly.pdbx_seq_one_letter_code
_entity_poly.pdbx_strand_id
1 'polypeptide(L)'
;MFVAVNRIRCKASVLFRGYKQQMATEDVKYNEAVQTLNEMQCNRMLTSQQKMNGMGLVVMRELLHRINISNDDLNQLKIIHITGTKGKGSTCAFVDNILRKHGVKTGFYSSPHLLEVRERIRVNGRPISTDLFTQYFWEVFDLLKLTEHNYEVKVPSYFYMLTALALYVFKHEHVSATILEVGIGGAYDCTNVVPNPVCCGVASLGLDHTDLLGNTLGEIAWQKGGIFKRGATAFTVPQPDEGMKVLHQRADEVGADLKVAPPLESYPMGKGLPLGLSGDHQM
;
A
#
# COMPACT_ATOMS: atom_id res chain seq x y z
N MET A 1 46.73 21.61 32.21
CA MET A 1 46.20 20.40 31.52
C MET A 1 44.98 19.76 32.23
N PHE A 2 44.68 20.08 33.50
CA PHE A 2 43.53 19.49 34.24
C PHE A 2 42.16 20.17 34.04
N VAL A 3 42.10 21.39 33.50
CA VAL A 3 40.83 22.12 33.30
C VAL A 3 40.11 21.72 31.99
N ALA A 4 40.84 21.19 31.02
CA ALA A 4 40.29 20.81 29.71
C ALA A 4 39.52 19.48 29.73
N VAL A 5 39.93 18.52 30.58
CA VAL A 5 39.35 17.16 30.61
C VAL A 5 37.97 17.13 31.29
N ASN A 6 37.74 17.96 32.31
CA ASN A 6 36.43 18.06 33.00
C ASN A 6 35.35 18.74 32.15
N ARG A 7 35.70 19.68 31.27
CA ARG A 7 34.74 20.30 30.33
C ARG A 7 34.25 19.33 29.25
N ILE A 8 35.06 18.34 28.88
CA ILE A 8 34.69 17.33 27.87
C ILE A 8 33.71 16.29 28.46
N ARG A 9 33.94 15.82 29.69
CA ARG A 9 33.03 14.89 30.38
C ARG A 9 31.65 15.50 30.70
N CYS A 10 31.60 16.78 31.05
CA CYS A 10 30.34 17.48 31.35
C CYS A 10 29.51 17.78 30.08
N LYS A 11 30.17 18.06 28.95
CA LYS A 11 29.47 18.21 27.66
C LYS A 11 28.88 16.90 27.15
N ALA A 12 29.61 15.79 27.28
CA ALA A 12 29.14 14.47 26.84
C ALA A 12 27.91 13.98 27.62
N SER A 13 27.83 14.24 28.94
CA SER A 13 26.68 13.84 29.76
C SER A 13 25.44 14.71 29.51
N VAL A 14 25.60 16.00 29.25
CA VAL A 14 24.50 16.91 28.84
C VAL A 14 23.99 16.55 27.45
N LEU A 15 24.88 16.27 26.50
CA LEU A 15 24.53 15.76 25.17
C LEU A 15 23.78 14.43 25.26
N PHE A 16 24.25 13.45 26.04
CA PHE A 16 23.57 12.17 26.23
C PHE A 16 22.20 12.31 26.89
N ARG A 17 22.04 13.25 27.84
CA ARG A 17 20.78 13.50 28.52
C ARG A 17 19.77 14.20 27.60
N GLY A 18 20.23 15.16 26.80
CA GLY A 18 19.44 15.77 25.72
C GLY A 18 19.00 14.75 24.69
N TYR A 19 19.90 13.85 24.28
CA TYR A 19 19.59 12.78 23.33
C TYR A 19 18.53 11.81 23.89
N LYS A 20 18.66 11.36 25.14
CA LYS A 20 17.66 10.50 25.78
C LYS A 20 16.30 11.19 25.95
N GLN A 21 16.30 12.48 26.28
CA GLN A 21 15.06 13.24 26.44
C GLN A 21 14.38 13.47 25.09
N GLN A 22 15.15 13.72 24.04
CA GLN A 22 14.67 13.84 22.67
C GLN A 22 14.07 12.52 22.16
N MET A 23 14.78 11.39 22.33
CA MET A 23 14.25 10.07 21.97
C MET A 23 12.96 9.74 22.74
N ALA A 24 12.89 10.06 24.03
CA ALA A 24 11.66 9.86 24.81
C ALA A 24 10.49 10.71 24.30
N THR A 25 10.75 11.95 23.85
CA THR A 25 9.70 12.80 23.25
C THR A 25 9.29 12.35 21.85
N GLU A 26 10.22 11.81 21.06
CA GLU A 26 9.94 11.23 19.72
C GLU A 26 9.08 9.97 19.84
N ASP A 27 9.40 9.09 20.79
CA ASP A 27 8.62 7.89 21.10
C ASP A 27 7.19 8.25 21.54
N VAL A 28 7.00 9.29 22.36
CA VAL A 28 5.66 9.74 22.79
C VAL A 28 4.82 10.21 21.59
N LYS A 29 5.37 11.06 20.71
CA LYS A 29 4.64 11.57 19.55
C LYS A 29 4.27 10.48 18.54
N TYR A 30 5.16 9.51 18.34
CA TYR A 30 4.87 8.35 17.50
C TYR A 30 3.74 7.49 18.08
N ASN A 31 3.81 7.21 19.38
CA ASN A 31 2.74 6.45 20.05
C ASN A 31 1.40 7.17 19.99
N GLU A 32 1.39 8.51 20.12
CA GLU A 32 0.18 9.34 19.95
C GLU A 32 -0.38 9.23 18.53
N ALA A 33 0.46 9.37 17.50
CA ALA A 33 0.04 9.22 16.10
C ALA A 33 -0.56 7.83 15.84
N VAL A 34 0.08 6.77 16.33
CA VAL A 34 -0.42 5.39 16.22
C VAL A 34 -1.73 5.20 16.98
N GLN A 35 -1.86 5.77 18.17
CA GLN A 35 -3.10 5.72 18.95
C GLN A 35 -4.24 6.42 18.22
N THR A 36 -4.03 7.65 17.74
CA THR A 36 -5.02 8.39 16.95
C THR A 36 -5.43 7.63 15.70
N LEU A 37 -4.47 7.00 15.01
CA LEU A 37 -4.77 6.14 13.87
C LEU A 37 -5.64 4.94 14.29
N ASN A 38 -5.30 4.25 15.39
CA ASN A 38 -6.04 3.08 15.86
C ASN A 38 -7.47 3.41 16.30
N GLU A 39 -7.72 4.59 16.86
CA GLU A 39 -9.08 5.07 17.18
C GLU A 39 -9.97 5.13 15.92
N MET A 40 -9.36 5.32 14.73
CA MET A 40 -10.08 5.31 13.45
C MET A 40 -10.55 3.91 13.01
N GLN A 41 -10.19 2.83 13.71
CA GLN A 41 -10.73 1.49 13.43
C GLN A 41 -12.24 1.41 13.73
N CYS A 42 -12.71 2.19 14.70
CA CYS A 42 -14.11 2.29 15.08
C CYS A 42 -14.92 3.17 14.11
N ASN A 43 -14.26 3.93 13.23
CA ASN A 43 -14.92 4.79 12.26
C ASN A 43 -15.57 3.94 11.16
N ARG A 44 -16.83 3.59 11.36
CA ARG A 44 -17.64 2.98 10.30
C ARG A 44 -17.98 4.05 9.26
N MET A 45 -17.27 4.05 8.13
CA MET A 45 -17.54 5.01 7.06
C MET A 45 -18.66 4.56 6.13
N LEU A 46 -18.59 3.31 5.66
CA LEU A 46 -19.43 2.81 4.58
C LEU A 46 -19.99 1.44 4.93
N THR A 47 -21.27 1.23 4.62
CA THR A 47 -21.90 -0.09 4.60
C THR A 47 -21.29 -0.97 3.50
N SER A 48 -21.46 -2.29 3.59
CA SER A 48 -21.00 -3.21 2.54
C SER A 48 -21.60 -2.86 1.18
N GLN A 49 -22.88 -2.48 1.15
CA GLN A 49 -23.55 -2.02 -0.07
C GLN A 49 -22.91 -0.76 -0.67
N GLN A 50 -22.60 0.24 0.16
CA GLN A 50 -21.93 1.45 -0.32
C GLN A 50 -20.53 1.17 -0.85
N LYS A 51 -19.77 0.27 -0.20
CA LYS A 51 -18.46 -0.18 -0.71
C LYS A 51 -18.63 -0.85 -2.08
N MET A 52 -19.59 -1.75 -2.22
CA MET A 52 -19.88 -2.46 -3.47
C MET A 52 -20.47 -1.58 -4.58
N ASN A 53 -20.95 -0.38 -4.27
CA ASN A 53 -21.41 0.60 -5.26
C ASN A 53 -20.31 1.61 -5.63
N GLY A 54 -19.05 1.38 -5.21
CA GLY A 54 -17.91 2.24 -5.55
C GLY A 54 -17.84 3.56 -4.77
N MET A 55 -18.69 3.75 -3.75
CA MET A 55 -18.68 4.96 -2.92
C MET A 55 -17.32 5.17 -2.24
N GLY A 56 -16.65 4.06 -1.91
CA GLY A 56 -15.30 4.07 -1.37
C GLY A 56 -14.28 4.78 -2.25
N LEU A 57 -14.35 4.61 -3.56
CA LEU A 57 -13.42 5.28 -4.47
C LEU A 57 -13.64 6.79 -4.51
N VAL A 58 -14.89 7.23 -4.44
CA VAL A 58 -15.22 8.66 -4.39
C VAL A 58 -14.68 9.29 -3.10
N VAL A 59 -14.92 8.63 -1.96
CA VAL A 59 -14.37 9.04 -0.66
C VAL A 59 -12.85 9.11 -0.72
N MET A 60 -12.19 8.09 -1.27
CA MET A 60 -10.74 8.09 -1.36
C MET A 60 -10.21 9.20 -2.27
N ARG A 61 -10.85 9.48 -3.41
CA ARG A 61 -10.49 10.62 -4.28
C ARG A 61 -10.66 11.97 -3.57
N GLU A 62 -11.71 12.10 -2.76
CA GLU A 62 -11.93 13.29 -1.93
C GLU A 62 -10.79 13.47 -0.91
N LEU A 63 -10.44 12.41 -0.18
CA LEU A 63 -9.34 12.44 0.79
C LEU A 63 -8.02 12.83 0.12
N LEU A 64 -7.71 12.25 -1.04
CA LEU A 64 -6.52 12.60 -1.82
C LEU A 64 -6.52 14.07 -2.24
N HIS A 65 -7.66 14.58 -2.70
CA HIS A 65 -7.80 15.99 -3.05
C HIS A 65 -7.54 16.91 -1.85
N ARG A 66 -8.10 16.58 -0.68
CA ARG A 66 -7.94 17.35 0.57
C ARG A 66 -6.49 17.40 1.06
N ILE A 67 -5.70 16.38 0.75
CA ILE A 67 -4.26 16.34 1.07
C ILE A 67 -3.37 16.73 -0.11
N ASN A 68 -3.93 17.45 -1.09
CA ASN A 68 -3.21 17.98 -2.25
C ASN A 68 -2.49 16.92 -3.10
N ILE A 69 -3.12 15.75 -3.28
CA ILE A 69 -2.69 14.71 -4.23
C ILE A 69 -3.64 14.69 -5.42
N SER A 70 -3.09 15.05 -6.58
CA SER A 70 -3.79 15.04 -7.87
C SER A 70 -3.64 13.71 -8.61
N ASN A 71 -4.41 13.51 -9.67
CA ASN A 71 -4.20 12.36 -10.56
C ASN A 71 -2.82 12.38 -11.24
N ASP A 72 -2.25 13.56 -11.50
CA ASP A 72 -0.91 13.68 -12.08
C ASP A 72 0.16 13.24 -11.10
N ASP A 73 0.01 13.57 -9.81
CA ASP A 73 0.88 13.05 -8.76
C ASP A 73 0.83 11.52 -8.71
N LEU A 74 -0.38 10.92 -8.75
CA LEU A 74 -0.53 9.46 -8.79
C LEU A 74 0.13 8.82 -10.02
N ASN A 75 0.05 9.48 -11.18
CA ASN A 75 0.71 9.01 -12.42
C ASN A 75 2.24 9.09 -12.32
N GLN A 76 2.78 10.08 -11.60
CA GLN A 76 4.22 10.22 -11.37
C GLN A 76 4.78 9.14 -10.45
N LEU A 77 3.96 8.56 -9.57
CA LEU A 77 4.36 7.47 -8.67
C LEU A 77 4.64 6.13 -9.37
N LYS A 78 4.35 6.01 -10.69
CA LYS A 78 4.58 4.80 -11.50
C LYS A 78 4.11 3.52 -10.80
N ILE A 79 2.80 3.47 -10.54
CA ILE A 79 2.21 2.46 -9.68
C ILE A 79 2.10 1.11 -10.40
N ILE A 80 2.57 0.06 -9.72
CA ILE A 80 2.31 -1.36 -10.03
C ILE A 80 1.26 -1.83 -9.03
N HIS A 81 0.06 -2.14 -9.51
CA HIS A 81 -1.10 -2.41 -8.67
C HIS A 81 -1.41 -3.90 -8.63
N ILE A 82 -1.38 -4.52 -7.45
CA ILE A 82 -1.41 -5.99 -7.33
C ILE A 82 -2.55 -6.43 -6.40
N THR A 83 -3.36 -7.36 -6.87
CA THR A 83 -4.36 -8.09 -6.09
C THR A 83 -4.16 -9.60 -6.21
N GLY A 84 -4.98 -10.37 -5.51
CA GLY A 84 -4.99 -11.82 -5.51
C GLY A 84 -5.68 -12.35 -4.25
N THR A 85 -6.02 -13.63 -4.21
CA THR A 85 -6.44 -14.29 -2.97
C THR A 85 -5.21 -14.75 -2.20
N LYS A 86 -4.25 -15.38 -2.89
CA LYS A 86 -2.98 -15.82 -2.31
C LYS A 86 -1.81 -15.32 -3.15
N GLY A 87 -0.68 -15.05 -2.48
CA GLY A 87 0.57 -14.65 -3.14
C GLY A 87 0.65 -13.18 -3.56
N LYS A 88 -0.34 -12.33 -3.23
CA LYS A 88 -0.27 -10.88 -3.52
C LYS A 88 0.89 -10.19 -2.80
N GLY A 89 1.05 -10.42 -1.49
CA GLY A 89 2.16 -9.88 -0.68
C GLY A 89 3.53 -10.35 -1.18
N SER A 90 3.67 -11.66 -1.41
CA SER A 90 4.89 -12.25 -1.98
C SER A 90 5.22 -11.72 -3.38
N THR A 91 4.22 -11.55 -4.25
CA THR A 91 4.42 -10.92 -5.58
C THR A 91 4.90 -9.49 -5.43
N CYS A 92 4.26 -8.70 -4.55
CA CYS A 92 4.69 -7.34 -4.25
C CYS A 92 6.15 -7.31 -3.77
N ALA A 93 6.53 -8.22 -2.87
CA ALA A 93 7.88 -8.29 -2.32
C ALA A 93 8.94 -8.64 -3.38
N PHE A 94 8.62 -9.55 -4.31
CA PHE A 94 9.50 -9.84 -5.44
C PHE A 94 9.65 -8.64 -6.37
N VAL A 95 8.56 -7.97 -6.73
CA VAL A 95 8.59 -6.76 -7.57
C VAL A 95 9.45 -5.66 -6.93
N ASP A 96 9.21 -5.36 -5.64
CA ASP A 96 10.00 -4.38 -4.89
C ASP A 96 11.50 -4.74 -4.90
N ASN A 97 11.84 -5.99 -4.62
CA ASN A 97 13.23 -6.41 -4.59
C ASN A 97 13.91 -6.33 -5.96
N ILE A 98 13.22 -6.74 -7.03
CA ILE A 98 13.74 -6.65 -8.40
C ILE A 98 14.01 -5.19 -8.76
N LEU A 99 13.05 -4.29 -8.53
CA LEU A 99 13.19 -2.87 -8.85
C LEU A 99 14.33 -2.22 -8.06
N ARG A 100 14.43 -2.48 -6.76
CA ARG A 100 15.54 -1.98 -5.93
C ARG A 100 16.89 -2.49 -6.38
N LYS A 101 17.00 -3.75 -6.81
CA LYS A 101 18.25 -4.30 -7.36
C LYS A 101 18.67 -3.61 -8.67
N HIS A 102 17.74 -2.98 -9.36
CA HIS A 102 18.00 -2.12 -10.53
C HIS A 102 18.13 -0.64 -10.17
N GLY A 103 18.30 -0.29 -8.89
CA GLY A 103 18.55 1.09 -8.44
C GLY A 103 17.32 1.99 -8.38
N VAL A 104 16.11 1.45 -8.53
CA VAL A 104 14.86 2.22 -8.44
C VAL A 104 14.53 2.53 -6.98
N LYS A 105 14.24 3.81 -6.66
CA LYS A 105 13.72 4.18 -5.34
C LYS A 105 12.27 3.71 -5.23
N THR A 106 11.98 2.69 -4.45
CA THR A 106 10.64 2.10 -4.36
C THR A 106 9.84 2.64 -3.18
N GLY A 107 8.55 2.88 -3.39
CA GLY A 107 7.52 2.91 -2.35
C GLY A 107 6.77 1.57 -2.36
N PHE A 108 6.45 1.04 -1.18
CA PHE A 108 5.77 -0.24 -1.05
C PHE A 108 4.67 -0.13 0.01
N TYR A 109 3.44 -0.41 -0.40
CA TYR A 109 2.27 -0.43 0.47
C TYR A 109 1.66 -1.82 0.54
N SER A 110 1.48 -2.35 1.75
CA SER A 110 0.97 -3.70 2.00
C SER A 110 -0.03 -3.78 3.15
N SER A 111 -0.78 -4.88 3.19
CA SER A 111 -1.65 -5.18 4.33
C SER A 111 -1.89 -6.69 4.52
N PRO A 112 -2.01 -7.18 5.78
CA PRO A 112 -1.85 -6.46 7.04
C PRO A 112 -0.38 -6.18 7.41
N HIS A 113 -0.14 -5.63 8.61
CA HIS A 113 1.20 -5.63 9.24
C HIS A 113 1.24 -6.74 10.29
N LEU A 114 2.45 -7.15 10.70
CA LEU A 114 2.64 -8.23 11.68
C LEU A 114 2.96 -7.70 13.07
N LEU A 115 3.91 -6.76 13.17
CA LEU A 115 4.34 -6.19 14.45
C LEU A 115 4.02 -4.70 14.52
N GLU A 116 4.38 -3.94 13.49
CA GLU A 116 4.26 -2.47 13.50
C GLU A 116 3.54 -1.93 12.26
N VAL A 117 2.72 -0.88 12.46
CA VAL A 117 1.97 -0.25 11.35
C VAL A 117 2.86 0.27 10.22
N ARG A 118 4.09 0.71 10.55
CA ARG A 118 5.09 1.19 9.58
C ARG A 118 5.51 0.10 8.59
N GLU A 119 5.34 -1.18 8.91
CA GLU A 119 5.59 -2.27 7.96
C GLU A 119 4.75 -2.15 6.68
N ARG A 120 3.60 -1.48 6.77
CA ARG A 120 2.70 -1.23 5.64
C ARG A 120 3.19 -0.12 4.73
N ILE A 121 4.11 0.73 5.16
CA ILE A 121 4.61 1.87 4.37
C ILE A 121 6.13 1.78 4.36
N ARG A 122 6.67 1.23 3.29
CA ARG A 122 8.12 1.05 3.14
C ARG A 122 8.64 1.94 2.03
N VAL A 123 9.82 2.50 2.26
CA VAL A 123 10.61 3.21 1.25
C VAL A 123 11.95 2.50 1.14
N ASN A 124 12.36 2.16 -0.08
CA ASN A 124 13.58 1.39 -0.34
C ASN A 124 13.69 0.08 0.46
N GLY A 125 12.58 -0.65 0.56
CA GLY A 125 12.52 -1.96 1.22
C GLY A 125 12.56 -1.91 2.75
N ARG A 126 12.53 -0.72 3.36
CA ARG A 126 12.50 -0.55 4.82
C ARG A 126 11.23 0.17 5.24
N PRO A 127 10.57 -0.24 6.35
CA PRO A 127 9.57 0.60 7.00
C PRO A 127 10.10 2.03 7.18
N ILE A 128 9.27 3.04 6.92
CA ILE A 128 9.65 4.42 7.24
C ILE A 128 9.98 4.56 8.73
N SER A 129 10.82 5.52 9.11
CA SER A 129 11.16 5.75 10.52
C SER A 129 9.93 6.17 11.32
N THR A 130 10.01 6.05 12.65
CA THR A 130 9.02 6.63 13.57
C THR A 130 8.85 8.12 13.32
N ASP A 131 9.94 8.85 13.12
CA ASP A 131 9.91 10.30 12.86
C ASP A 131 9.18 10.65 11.56
N LEU A 132 9.50 9.97 10.45
CA LEU A 132 8.81 10.19 9.18
C LEU A 132 7.34 9.79 9.25
N PHE A 133 7.03 8.67 9.90
CA PHE A 133 5.64 8.27 10.11
C PHE A 133 4.87 9.34 10.89
N THR A 134 5.40 9.78 12.03
CA THR A 134 4.79 10.81 12.88
C THR A 134 4.60 12.11 12.13
N GLN A 135 5.64 12.60 11.44
CA GLN A 135 5.58 13.83 10.67
C GLN A 135 4.47 13.76 9.62
N TYR A 136 4.53 12.76 8.73
CA TYR A 136 3.57 12.65 7.63
C TYR A 136 2.15 12.33 8.12
N PHE A 137 2.01 11.57 9.20
CA PHE A 137 0.70 11.32 9.80
C PHE A 137 0.04 12.62 10.23
N TRP A 138 0.74 13.48 10.98
CA TRP A 138 0.18 14.75 11.43
C TRP A 138 -0.05 15.73 10.29
N GLU A 139 0.85 15.82 9.30
CA GLU A 139 0.62 16.63 8.10
C GLU A 139 -0.67 16.24 7.37
N VAL A 140 -0.86 14.93 7.11
CA VAL A 140 -2.07 14.41 6.46
C VAL A 140 -3.30 14.62 7.35
N PHE A 141 -3.21 14.33 8.64
CA PHE A 141 -4.31 14.47 9.58
C PHE A 141 -4.78 15.93 9.68
N ASP A 142 -3.86 16.88 9.81
CA ASP A 142 -4.16 18.30 9.91
C ASP A 142 -4.76 18.84 8.62
N LEU A 143 -4.24 18.45 7.45
CA LEU A 143 -4.84 18.80 6.16
C LEU A 143 -6.28 18.31 6.04
N LEU A 144 -6.55 17.07 6.47
CA LEU A 144 -7.91 16.54 6.50
C LEU A 144 -8.79 17.32 7.48
N LYS A 145 -8.28 17.69 8.65
CA LYS A 145 -9.03 18.46 9.65
C LYS A 145 -9.38 19.86 9.18
N LEU A 146 -8.49 20.55 8.49
CA LEU A 146 -8.73 21.90 7.96
C LEU A 146 -9.96 21.99 7.05
N THR A 147 -10.28 20.91 6.33
CA THR A 147 -11.39 20.90 5.39
C THR A 147 -12.59 20.07 5.86
N GLU A 148 -12.58 19.51 7.07
CA GLU A 148 -13.57 18.49 7.48
C GLU A 148 -15.03 19.01 7.47
N HIS A 149 -15.24 20.31 7.65
CA HIS A 149 -16.57 20.93 7.61
C HIS A 149 -17.19 21.01 6.22
N ASN A 150 -16.38 20.85 5.16
CA ASN A 150 -16.82 20.97 3.76
C ASN A 150 -17.27 19.63 3.17
N TYR A 151 -17.17 18.53 3.92
CA TYR A 151 -17.38 17.18 3.41
C TYR A 151 -18.22 16.33 4.38
N GLU A 152 -18.99 15.37 3.84
CA GLU A 152 -19.73 14.41 4.67
C GLU A 152 -18.79 13.53 5.49
N VAL A 153 -17.69 13.08 4.87
CA VAL A 153 -16.66 12.30 5.52
C VAL A 153 -15.71 13.24 6.27
N LYS A 154 -15.91 13.37 7.58
CA LYS A 154 -15.04 14.21 8.41
C LYS A 154 -13.69 13.56 8.67
N VAL A 155 -13.73 12.33 9.20
CA VAL A 155 -12.55 11.53 9.56
C VAL A 155 -12.60 10.20 8.80
N PRO A 156 -11.51 9.81 8.11
CA PRO A 156 -11.44 8.52 7.44
C PRO A 156 -11.43 7.35 8.44
N SER A 157 -11.77 6.17 7.94
CA SER A 157 -11.50 4.91 8.61
C SER A 157 -10.02 4.56 8.47
N TYR A 158 -9.55 3.71 9.38
CA TYR A 158 -8.17 3.24 9.46
C TYR A 158 -7.52 2.95 8.09
N PHE A 159 -8.19 2.17 7.23
CA PHE A 159 -7.64 1.75 5.94
C PHE A 159 -7.54 2.89 4.92
N TYR A 160 -8.50 3.83 4.93
CA TYR A 160 -8.48 4.99 4.06
C TYR A 160 -7.40 5.98 4.48
N MET A 161 -7.26 6.21 5.79
CA MET A 161 -6.20 7.04 6.35
C MET A 161 -4.82 6.49 5.96
N LEU A 162 -4.58 5.19 6.18
CA LEU A 162 -3.30 4.58 5.84
C LEU A 162 -2.98 4.60 4.34
N THR A 163 -3.98 4.35 3.49
CA THR A 163 -3.76 4.39 2.03
C THR A 163 -3.43 5.80 1.58
N ALA A 164 -4.12 6.81 2.13
CA ALA A 164 -3.87 8.22 1.80
C ALA A 164 -2.49 8.66 2.31
N LEU A 165 -2.14 8.28 3.54
CA LEU A 165 -0.83 8.49 4.14
C LEU A 165 0.28 7.85 3.30
N ALA A 166 0.12 6.60 2.87
CA ALA A 166 1.13 5.92 2.05
C ALA A 166 1.40 6.65 0.73
N LEU A 167 0.34 7.06 0.01
CA LEU A 167 0.48 7.82 -1.24
C LEU A 167 1.12 9.20 -1.01
N TYR A 168 0.79 9.86 0.10
CA TYR A 168 1.41 11.12 0.51
C TYR A 168 2.91 10.94 0.79
N VAL A 169 3.27 9.93 1.59
CA VAL A 169 4.67 9.56 1.87
C VAL A 169 5.42 9.32 0.56
N PHE A 170 4.87 8.51 -0.35
CA PHE A 170 5.56 8.18 -1.60
C PHE A 170 5.78 9.39 -2.51
N LYS A 171 4.81 10.31 -2.56
CA LYS A 171 4.94 11.58 -3.27
C LYS A 171 6.06 12.43 -2.68
N HIS A 172 6.04 12.65 -1.36
CA HIS A 172 6.98 13.53 -0.66
C HIS A 172 8.38 12.93 -0.52
N GLU A 173 8.49 11.61 -0.50
CA GLU A 173 9.76 10.89 -0.58
C GLU A 173 10.28 10.73 -2.01
N HIS A 174 9.58 11.26 -3.02
CA HIS A 174 10.00 11.21 -4.43
C HIS A 174 10.38 9.78 -4.87
N VAL A 175 9.54 8.79 -4.53
CA VAL A 175 9.77 7.42 -5.01
C VAL A 175 9.59 7.35 -6.52
N SER A 176 10.40 6.53 -7.18
CA SER A 176 10.40 6.39 -8.64
C SER A 176 9.44 5.32 -9.15
N ALA A 177 9.03 4.39 -8.28
CA ALA A 177 8.00 3.39 -8.55
C ALA A 177 7.30 2.99 -7.24
N THR A 178 6.01 2.71 -7.32
CA THR A 178 5.21 2.32 -6.16
C THR A 178 4.60 0.95 -6.39
N ILE A 179 4.83 0.03 -5.45
CA ILE A 179 4.18 -1.28 -5.39
C ILE A 179 2.99 -1.12 -4.44
N LEU A 180 1.78 -1.20 -5.00
CA LEU A 180 0.54 -0.98 -4.27
C LEU A 180 -0.22 -2.31 -4.16
N GLU A 181 -0.25 -2.90 -2.97
CA GLU A 181 -1.06 -4.08 -2.70
C GLU A 181 -2.51 -3.68 -2.42
N VAL A 182 -3.45 -4.33 -3.09
CA VAL A 182 -4.89 -4.23 -2.80
C VAL A 182 -5.19 -4.85 -1.45
N GLY A 183 -6.02 -4.17 -0.65
CA GLY A 183 -6.53 -4.71 0.60
C GLY A 183 -7.46 -5.91 0.36
N ILE A 184 -8.65 -5.65 -0.17
CA ILE A 184 -9.66 -6.70 -0.43
C ILE A 184 -10.33 -6.47 -1.79
N GLY A 185 -10.48 -7.54 -2.58
CA GLY A 185 -11.13 -7.47 -3.88
C GLY A 185 -10.26 -6.77 -4.92
N GLY A 186 -10.68 -5.59 -5.38
CA GLY A 186 -9.96 -4.80 -6.39
C GLY A 186 -10.80 -3.66 -6.93
N ALA A 187 -11.93 -3.97 -7.56
CA ALA A 187 -12.82 -3.02 -8.24
C ALA A 187 -13.18 -1.83 -7.35
N TYR A 188 -13.50 -2.10 -6.08
CA TYR A 188 -13.95 -1.09 -5.11
C TYR A 188 -13.02 -0.89 -3.93
N ASP A 189 -11.82 -1.47 -3.97
CA ASP A 189 -10.80 -1.23 -2.94
C ASP A 189 -10.33 0.22 -3.02
N CYS A 190 -10.04 0.88 -1.89
CA CYS A 190 -9.64 2.29 -1.92
C CYS A 190 -8.29 2.50 -2.63
N THR A 191 -7.46 1.47 -2.76
CA THR A 191 -6.24 1.55 -3.59
C THR A 191 -6.55 1.71 -5.08
N ASN A 192 -7.76 1.37 -5.57
CA ASN A 192 -8.15 1.45 -6.98
C ASN A 192 -8.53 2.86 -7.47
N VAL A 193 -8.12 3.90 -6.75
CA VAL A 193 -8.17 5.30 -7.21
C VAL A 193 -7.12 5.63 -8.27
N VAL A 194 -6.12 4.75 -8.44
CA VAL A 194 -5.02 4.88 -9.40
C VAL A 194 -5.54 4.98 -10.84
N PRO A 195 -5.34 6.11 -11.54
CA PRO A 195 -5.89 6.28 -12.88
C PRO A 195 -5.11 5.50 -13.94
N ASN A 196 -3.77 5.61 -13.97
CA ASN A 196 -2.91 4.97 -14.97
C ASN A 196 -1.76 4.19 -14.30
N PRO A 197 -2.00 2.95 -13.85
CA PRO A 197 -0.93 2.08 -13.37
C PRO A 197 0.00 1.71 -14.53
N VAL A 198 1.27 1.50 -14.22
CA VAL A 198 2.27 0.97 -15.18
C VAL A 198 1.86 -0.44 -15.62
N CYS A 199 1.46 -1.26 -14.65
CA CYS A 199 0.85 -2.55 -14.90
C CYS A 199 0.01 -2.99 -13.70
N CYS A 200 -0.88 -3.95 -13.95
CA CYS A 200 -1.71 -4.57 -12.93
C CYS A 200 -1.36 -6.05 -12.80
N GLY A 201 -1.41 -6.59 -11.59
CA GLY A 201 -1.16 -8.00 -11.30
C GLY A 201 -2.33 -8.65 -10.57
N VAL A 202 -2.78 -9.81 -11.03
CA VAL A 202 -3.72 -10.69 -10.32
C VAL A 202 -2.99 -11.98 -9.98
N ALA A 203 -2.59 -12.14 -8.72
CA ALA A 203 -2.05 -13.38 -8.20
C ALA A 203 -3.14 -14.47 -8.12
N SER A 204 -2.84 -15.63 -7.52
CA SER A 204 -3.76 -16.77 -7.49
C SER A 204 -5.15 -16.38 -6.96
N LEU A 205 -6.18 -16.76 -7.71
CA LEU A 205 -7.57 -16.67 -7.30
C LEU A 205 -7.94 -17.85 -6.39
N GLY A 206 -8.93 -17.63 -5.55
CA GLY A 206 -9.50 -18.64 -4.66
C GLY A 206 -10.69 -18.04 -3.91
N LEU A 207 -11.57 -18.92 -3.42
CA LEU A 207 -12.71 -18.51 -2.59
C LEU A 207 -12.20 -17.94 -1.26
N ASP A 208 -12.45 -16.65 -1.05
CA ASP A 208 -12.08 -15.90 0.15
C ASP A 208 -12.95 -14.65 0.24
N HIS A 209 -13.22 -14.19 1.46
CA HIS A 209 -14.10 -13.05 1.73
C HIS A 209 -15.45 -13.11 0.98
N THR A 210 -16.09 -14.28 0.93
CA THR A 210 -17.28 -14.54 0.10
C THR A 210 -18.47 -13.65 0.45
N ASP A 211 -18.58 -13.23 1.72
CA ASP A 211 -19.59 -12.28 2.19
C ASP A 211 -19.50 -10.89 1.50
N LEU A 212 -18.34 -10.55 0.94
CA LEU A 212 -18.09 -9.27 0.27
C LEU A 212 -17.85 -9.42 -1.23
N LEU A 213 -17.14 -10.47 -1.64
CA LEU A 213 -16.64 -10.60 -3.01
C LEU A 213 -17.52 -11.49 -3.91
N GLY A 214 -18.49 -12.20 -3.33
CA GLY A 214 -19.32 -13.18 -4.01
C GLY A 214 -18.98 -14.62 -3.62
N ASN A 215 -19.85 -15.54 -4.00
CA ASN A 215 -19.76 -16.95 -3.60
C ASN A 215 -19.14 -17.85 -4.69
N THR A 216 -18.78 -17.27 -5.83
CA THR A 216 -18.21 -17.97 -6.97
C THR A 216 -16.83 -17.43 -7.34
N LEU A 217 -16.02 -18.24 -8.02
CA LEU A 217 -14.69 -17.81 -8.46
C LEU A 217 -14.80 -16.71 -9.52
N GLY A 218 -15.84 -16.72 -10.35
CA GLY A 218 -16.13 -15.70 -11.33
C GLY A 218 -16.42 -14.33 -10.71
N GLU A 219 -17.22 -14.27 -9.64
CA GLU A 219 -17.48 -13.02 -8.91
C GLU A 219 -16.20 -12.45 -8.28
N ILE A 220 -15.37 -13.31 -7.68
CA ILE A 220 -14.08 -12.93 -7.11
C ILE A 220 -13.12 -12.44 -8.21
N ALA A 221 -13.09 -13.12 -9.35
CA ALA A 221 -12.31 -12.72 -10.52
C ALA A 221 -12.77 -11.37 -11.07
N TRP A 222 -14.09 -11.11 -11.09
CA TRP A 222 -14.65 -9.82 -11.49
C TRP A 222 -14.16 -8.68 -10.59
N GLN A 223 -14.23 -8.90 -9.27
CA GLN A 223 -13.73 -7.95 -8.28
C GLN A 223 -12.23 -7.69 -8.48
N LYS A 224 -11.42 -8.74 -8.61
CA LYS A 224 -9.96 -8.62 -8.72
C LYS A 224 -9.52 -8.03 -10.06
N GLY A 225 -10.14 -8.43 -11.18
CA GLY A 225 -9.95 -7.82 -12.49
C GLY A 225 -10.39 -6.37 -12.57
N GLY A 226 -11.12 -5.85 -11.57
CA GLY A 226 -11.51 -4.44 -11.49
C GLY A 226 -10.36 -3.45 -11.31
N ILE A 227 -9.14 -3.92 -11.04
CA ILE A 227 -7.95 -3.06 -11.05
C ILE A 227 -7.40 -2.81 -12.45
N PHE A 228 -7.86 -3.54 -13.47
CA PHE A 228 -7.39 -3.34 -14.86
C PHE A 228 -7.80 -1.95 -15.35
N LYS A 229 -6.87 -1.30 -16.05
CA LYS A 229 -7.06 0.04 -16.62
C LYS A 229 -6.68 0.03 -18.08
N ARG A 230 -7.38 0.85 -18.86
CA ARG A 230 -7.16 0.99 -20.29
C ARG A 230 -5.69 1.32 -20.58
N GLY A 231 -5.10 0.59 -21.51
CA GLY A 231 -3.70 0.80 -21.94
C GLY A 231 -2.63 0.32 -20.95
N ALA A 232 -3.00 -0.13 -19.75
CA ALA A 232 -2.06 -0.81 -18.85
C ALA A 232 -1.98 -2.30 -19.22
N THR A 233 -0.78 -2.88 -19.15
CA THR A 233 -0.63 -4.34 -19.26
C THR A 233 -1.08 -4.97 -17.95
N ALA A 234 -1.93 -6.00 -18.06
CA ALA A 234 -2.35 -6.83 -16.94
C ALA A 234 -1.59 -8.16 -16.96
N PHE A 235 -1.22 -8.66 -15.79
CA PHE A 235 -0.57 -9.94 -15.62
C PHE A 235 -1.40 -10.81 -14.68
N THR A 236 -1.49 -12.10 -14.98
CA THR A 236 -2.04 -13.12 -14.07
C THR A 236 -1.19 -14.37 -14.10
N VAL A 237 -1.31 -15.21 -13.08
CA VAL A 237 -0.90 -16.62 -13.15
C VAL A 237 -2.00 -17.45 -13.82
N PRO A 238 -1.74 -18.71 -14.23
CA PRO A 238 -2.82 -19.63 -14.59
C PRO A 238 -3.87 -19.70 -13.48
N GLN A 239 -5.14 -19.59 -13.84
CA GLN A 239 -6.28 -19.67 -12.92
C GLN A 239 -7.21 -20.81 -13.35
N PRO A 240 -8.14 -21.27 -12.49
CA PRO A 240 -9.23 -22.11 -12.94
C PRO A 240 -10.06 -21.43 -14.03
N ASP A 241 -10.64 -22.22 -14.93
CA ASP A 241 -11.31 -21.74 -16.16
C ASP A 241 -12.33 -20.64 -15.92
N GLU A 242 -13.15 -20.77 -14.86
CA GLU A 242 -14.15 -19.78 -14.48
C GLU A 242 -13.51 -18.41 -14.19
N GLY A 243 -12.42 -18.39 -13.42
CA GLY A 243 -11.70 -17.18 -13.07
C GLY A 243 -10.96 -16.60 -14.28
N MET A 244 -10.29 -17.45 -15.07
CA MET A 244 -9.59 -16.98 -16.28
C MET A 244 -10.55 -16.34 -17.29
N LYS A 245 -11.71 -16.97 -17.53
CA LYS A 245 -12.73 -16.44 -18.44
C LYS A 245 -13.15 -15.02 -18.05
N VAL A 246 -13.41 -14.79 -16.76
CA VAL A 246 -13.81 -13.47 -16.26
C VAL A 246 -12.65 -12.47 -16.35
N LEU A 247 -11.41 -12.85 -16.03
CA LEU A 247 -10.27 -11.94 -16.17
C LEU A 247 -10.07 -11.50 -17.63
N HIS A 248 -10.21 -12.41 -18.60
CA HIS A 248 -10.19 -12.06 -20.03
C HIS A 248 -11.31 -11.08 -20.38
N GLN A 249 -12.55 -11.37 -19.98
CA GLN A 249 -13.68 -10.48 -20.22
C GLN A 249 -13.44 -9.08 -19.63
N ARG A 250 -12.92 -8.98 -18.40
CA ARG A 250 -12.60 -7.69 -17.76
C ARG A 250 -11.53 -6.92 -18.50
N ALA A 251 -10.50 -7.62 -18.98
CA ALA A 251 -9.43 -7.01 -19.75
C ALA A 251 -9.96 -6.46 -21.09
N ASP A 252 -10.79 -7.23 -21.79
CA ASP A 252 -11.43 -6.81 -23.05
C ASP A 252 -12.34 -5.60 -22.85
N GLU A 253 -13.18 -5.61 -21.80
CA GLU A 253 -14.11 -4.52 -21.45
C GLU A 253 -13.40 -3.18 -21.26
N VAL A 254 -12.21 -3.17 -20.65
CA VAL A 254 -11.46 -1.94 -20.36
C VAL A 254 -10.37 -1.64 -21.40
N GLY A 255 -10.11 -2.56 -22.33
CA GLY A 255 -9.00 -2.46 -23.28
C GLY A 255 -7.62 -2.57 -22.63
N ALA A 256 -7.45 -3.53 -21.72
CA ALA A 256 -6.16 -3.91 -21.13
C ALA A 256 -5.58 -5.15 -21.84
N ASP A 257 -4.26 -5.20 -21.96
CA ASP A 257 -3.54 -6.35 -22.52
C ASP A 257 -3.25 -7.36 -21.41
N LEU A 258 -4.06 -8.43 -21.30
CA LEU A 258 -3.90 -9.46 -20.27
C LEU A 258 -2.93 -10.56 -20.71
N LYS A 259 -1.86 -10.75 -19.91
CA LYS A 259 -0.84 -11.76 -20.11
C LYS A 259 -0.85 -12.77 -18.98
N VAL A 260 -0.78 -14.05 -19.35
CA VAL A 260 -0.56 -15.13 -18.39
C VAL A 260 0.95 -15.30 -18.22
N ALA A 261 1.44 -15.06 -17.02
CA ALA A 261 2.84 -15.26 -16.67
C ALA A 261 3.17 -16.76 -16.75
N PRO A 262 4.20 -17.15 -17.52
CA PRO A 262 4.58 -18.55 -17.58
C PRO A 262 5.25 -18.99 -16.26
N PRO A 263 5.29 -20.31 -15.98
CA PRO A 263 5.96 -20.85 -14.80
C PRO A 263 7.43 -20.41 -14.70
N LEU A 264 7.97 -20.29 -13.49
CA LEU A 264 9.35 -19.84 -13.29
C LEU A 264 10.37 -20.71 -14.03
N GLU A 265 10.10 -22.02 -14.10
CA GLU A 265 10.95 -23.03 -14.75
C GLU A 265 11.04 -22.86 -16.28
N SER A 266 10.11 -22.10 -16.87
CA SER A 266 10.14 -21.75 -18.28
C SER A 266 11.23 -20.71 -18.61
N TYR A 267 11.73 -19.98 -17.61
CA TYR A 267 12.78 -19.00 -17.79
C TYR A 267 14.16 -19.68 -17.70
N PRO A 268 15.14 -19.30 -18.56
CA PRO A 268 16.48 -19.88 -18.54
C PRO A 268 17.17 -19.84 -17.17
N MET A 269 16.95 -18.75 -16.41
CA MET A 269 17.51 -18.55 -15.08
C MET A 269 16.65 -19.15 -13.94
N GLY A 270 15.45 -19.63 -14.25
CA GLY A 270 14.50 -20.13 -13.24
C GLY A 270 14.70 -21.60 -12.87
N LYS A 271 15.35 -22.39 -13.73
CA LYS A 271 15.61 -23.81 -13.45
C LYS A 271 16.56 -23.95 -12.24
N GLY A 272 16.03 -24.52 -11.15
CA GLY A 272 16.80 -24.75 -9.93
C GLY A 272 17.03 -23.50 -9.08
N LEU A 273 16.32 -22.40 -9.34
CA LEU A 273 16.41 -21.20 -8.50
C LEU A 273 15.64 -21.42 -7.19
N PRO A 274 16.31 -21.45 -6.02
CA PRO A 274 15.61 -21.53 -4.75
C PRO A 274 14.90 -20.21 -4.46
N LEU A 275 13.57 -20.25 -4.35
CA LEU A 275 12.79 -19.08 -3.94
C LEU A 275 12.86 -18.91 -2.42
N GLY A 276 13.37 -17.78 -1.95
CA GLY A 276 13.50 -17.48 -0.52
C GLY A 276 12.18 -17.34 0.26
N LEU A 277 11.03 -17.44 -0.42
CA LEU A 277 9.70 -17.42 0.19
C LEU A 277 8.98 -18.79 0.09
N SER A 278 9.62 -19.87 -0.37
CA SER A 278 8.94 -21.17 -0.52
C SER A 278 8.43 -21.74 0.80
N GLY A 279 7.15 -22.14 0.86
CA GLY A 279 6.51 -22.81 2.00
C GLY A 279 5.00 -23.02 1.78
N ASP A 280 4.37 -23.93 2.52
CA ASP A 280 2.93 -24.27 2.39
C ASP A 280 2.00 -23.08 2.70
N HIS A 281 2.51 -22.13 3.48
CA HIS A 281 1.85 -20.87 3.81
C HIS A 281 2.84 -19.72 3.62
N GLN A 282 2.50 -18.80 2.71
CA GLN A 282 3.23 -17.54 2.48
C GLN A 282 2.35 -16.38 2.94
N MET A 283 2.94 -15.39 3.60
CA MET A 283 2.25 -14.13 3.93
C MET A 283 2.16 -13.20 2.72
#